data_AF-A0AAN9JU39-F1
#
_entry.id   AF-A0AAN9JU39-F1
#
_cell.length_a   1.000
_cell.length_b   1.000
_cell.length_c   1.000
_cell.angle_alpha   90.00
_cell.angle_beta   90.00
_cell.angle_gamma   90.00
#
_symmetry.space_group_name_H-M   'P 1'
#
loop_
_entity.id
_entity.type
_entity.pdbx_description
1 polymer ?
#
loop_
_entity_poly.entity_id
_entity_poly.type
_entity_poly.pdbx_seq_one_letter_code
_entity_poly.pdbx_strand_id
1 'polypeptide(L)'
;MRKAKQAEPSNAASSERRNWGNIFNSMVQMVRSQQNQLQSFANNHKFLEERLRVQHEGWVSDVRFHKDQISQMKGILMSEEKKRLLEAAKADLSLGFKHREASLLKWILELTEDELADFKAWFEFLSRNSSNGENQGAALKETDMKNELRSLKDEYDKLALEKSSEVSALLAEKKFVWNQYNIMETNYTNILRTKEAEVENANEKINVLVSRTEQLQSENNEKDSKISGLESKVADMEAERKKLSEEISGLSVELESLRRLKNNQVTPVLNRCMEGTKKSTSGIVKSSMSRRNMTKKESTPNAPAPGKSSEKAPVKSSEKAPVKSSDKGTTSLKRKEGPDTPTTETPKLFSSSFKVPKLKPSLKGSHDRCMASFC
;
A
#
# COMPACT_ATOMS: atom_id res chain seq x y z
N MET A 1 9.36 -81.90 -85.43
CA MET A 1 8.97 -80.54 -84.99
C MET A 1 8.52 -80.57 -83.54
N ARG A 2 8.99 -79.65 -82.69
CA ARG A 2 8.39 -79.36 -81.37
C ARG A 2 8.48 -77.84 -81.13
N LYS A 3 7.38 -77.11 -81.36
CA LYS A 3 7.29 -75.69 -80.96
C LYS A 3 7.03 -75.65 -79.44
N ALA A 4 7.93 -75.06 -78.69
CA ALA A 4 7.68 -74.74 -77.29
C ALA A 4 6.59 -73.66 -77.22
N LYS A 5 5.48 -73.97 -76.55
CA LYS A 5 4.37 -73.04 -76.33
C LYS A 5 4.77 -72.13 -75.16
N GLN A 6 5.12 -70.88 -75.43
CA GLN A 6 5.30 -69.89 -74.35
C GLN A 6 3.98 -69.74 -73.60
N ALA A 7 4.05 -69.81 -72.28
CA ALA A 7 2.91 -69.49 -71.42
C ALA A 7 2.81 -67.96 -71.28
N GLU A 8 1.63 -67.40 -71.53
CA GLU A 8 1.38 -65.99 -71.21
C GLU A 8 1.47 -65.77 -69.69
N PRO A 9 2.10 -64.68 -69.22
CA PRO A 9 2.03 -64.28 -67.83
C PRO A 9 0.61 -63.82 -67.50
N SER A 10 -0.05 -64.49 -66.56
CA SER A 10 -1.46 -64.28 -66.24
C SER A 10 -1.78 -62.86 -65.76
N ASN A 11 -2.71 -62.18 -66.43
CA ASN A 11 -3.24 -60.85 -66.05
C ASN A 11 -3.80 -60.77 -64.61
N ALA A 12 -4.11 -61.91 -63.98
CA ALA A 12 -4.64 -61.98 -62.61
C ALA A 12 -3.71 -61.33 -61.56
N ALA A 13 -2.41 -61.65 -61.58
CA ALA A 13 -1.44 -61.13 -60.61
C ALA A 13 -1.23 -59.59 -60.72
N SER A 14 -1.46 -59.02 -61.91
CA SER A 14 -1.46 -57.58 -62.14
C SER A 14 -2.67 -56.91 -61.49
N SER A 15 -3.85 -57.50 -61.64
CA SER A 15 -5.12 -57.01 -61.08
C SER A 15 -5.11 -57.01 -59.54
N GLU A 16 -4.65 -58.11 -58.94
CA GLU A 16 -4.61 -58.29 -57.49
C GLU A 16 -3.68 -57.27 -56.81
N ARG A 17 -2.49 -57.03 -57.38
CA ARG A 17 -1.55 -55.99 -56.91
C ARG A 17 -2.15 -54.59 -56.94
N ARG A 18 -3.01 -54.30 -57.93
CA ARG A 18 -3.72 -53.03 -58.08
C ARG A 18 -4.82 -52.88 -57.02
N ASN A 19 -5.55 -53.96 -56.71
CA ASN A 19 -6.56 -53.97 -55.65
C ASN A 19 -5.95 -53.72 -54.27
N TRP A 20 -4.85 -54.39 -53.93
CA TRP A 20 -4.12 -54.12 -52.68
C TRP A 20 -3.61 -52.68 -52.58
N GLY A 21 -3.14 -52.10 -53.69
CA GLY A 21 -2.79 -50.68 -53.75
C GLY A 21 -3.98 -49.74 -53.45
N ASN A 22 -5.16 -50.05 -53.99
CA ASN A 22 -6.38 -49.28 -53.72
C ASN A 22 -6.81 -49.37 -52.24
N ILE A 23 -6.80 -50.57 -51.66
CA ILE A 23 -7.13 -50.80 -50.24
C ILE A 23 -6.15 -50.06 -49.33
N PHE A 24 -4.85 -50.17 -49.60
CA PHE A 24 -3.81 -49.44 -48.86
C PHE A 24 -3.99 -47.93 -48.93
N ASN A 25 -4.21 -47.38 -50.13
CA ASN A 25 -4.46 -45.95 -50.32
C ASN A 25 -5.71 -45.47 -49.58
N SER A 26 -6.78 -46.26 -49.57
CA SER A 26 -8.01 -45.97 -48.81
C SER A 26 -7.76 -45.93 -47.29
N MET A 27 -7.03 -46.90 -46.75
CA MET A 27 -6.62 -46.89 -45.34
C MET A 27 -5.74 -45.69 -44.99
N VAL A 28 -4.76 -45.34 -45.84
CA VAL A 28 -3.91 -44.15 -45.64
C VAL A 28 -4.73 -42.86 -45.67
N GLN A 29 -5.72 -42.73 -46.56
CA GLN A 29 -6.64 -41.59 -46.57
C GLN A 29 -7.49 -41.54 -45.29
N MET A 30 -8.00 -42.68 -44.82
CA MET A 30 -8.78 -42.77 -43.58
C MET A 30 -7.96 -42.35 -42.36
N VAL A 31 -6.73 -42.83 -42.22
CA VAL A 31 -5.81 -42.44 -41.13
C VAL A 31 -5.48 -40.95 -41.20
N ARG A 32 -5.23 -40.38 -42.39
CA ARG A 32 -5.03 -38.92 -42.54
C ARG A 32 -6.28 -38.12 -42.17
N SER A 33 -7.47 -38.62 -42.52
CA SER A 33 -8.74 -37.98 -42.16
C SER A 33 -8.93 -37.95 -40.63
N GLN A 34 -8.68 -39.08 -39.97
CA GLN A 34 -8.72 -39.19 -38.50
C GLN A 34 -7.67 -38.29 -37.82
N GLN A 35 -6.44 -38.26 -38.34
CA GLN A 35 -5.38 -37.36 -37.86
C GLN A 35 -5.82 -35.88 -37.93
N ASN A 36 -6.40 -35.47 -39.06
CA ASN A 36 -6.91 -34.11 -39.26
C ASN A 36 -8.09 -33.79 -38.33
N GLN A 37 -8.98 -34.76 -38.08
CA GLN A 37 -10.09 -34.62 -37.12
C GLN A 37 -9.60 -34.49 -35.68
N LEU A 38 -8.63 -35.30 -35.24
CA LEU A 38 -8.01 -35.14 -33.92
C LEU A 38 -7.34 -33.77 -33.78
N GLN A 39 -6.67 -33.30 -34.82
CA GLN A 39 -5.97 -32.01 -34.78
C GLN A 39 -6.97 -30.82 -34.77
N SER A 40 -8.10 -30.91 -35.47
CA SER A 40 -9.16 -29.91 -35.36
C SER A 40 -9.83 -29.92 -33.98
N PHE A 41 -10.03 -31.09 -33.38
CA PHE A 41 -10.54 -31.22 -32.01
C PHE A 41 -9.59 -30.61 -30.98
N ALA A 42 -8.29 -30.87 -31.08
CA ALA A 42 -7.27 -30.28 -30.20
C ALA A 42 -7.24 -28.74 -30.31
N ASN A 43 -7.33 -28.20 -31.52
CA ASN A 43 -7.41 -26.75 -31.75
C ASN A 43 -8.69 -26.14 -31.13
N ASN A 44 -9.85 -26.81 -31.30
CA ASN A 44 -11.11 -26.35 -30.71
C ASN A 44 -11.11 -26.42 -29.17
N HIS A 45 -10.49 -27.44 -28.57
CA HIS A 45 -10.31 -27.53 -27.13
C HIS A 45 -9.47 -26.35 -26.62
N LYS A 46 -8.33 -26.07 -27.26
CA LYS A 46 -7.47 -24.93 -26.90
C LYS A 46 -8.21 -23.59 -27.02
N PHE A 47 -9.03 -23.40 -28.05
CA PHE A 47 -9.86 -22.19 -28.20
C PHE A 47 -10.92 -22.05 -27.09
N LEU A 48 -11.57 -23.15 -26.69
CA LEU A 48 -12.53 -23.14 -25.59
C LEU A 48 -11.87 -22.85 -24.24
N GLU A 49 -10.71 -23.44 -23.99
CA GLU A 49 -9.88 -23.22 -22.80
C GLU A 49 -9.43 -21.75 -22.69
N GLU A 50 -8.95 -21.18 -23.80
CA GLU A 50 -8.58 -19.76 -23.90
C GLU A 50 -9.77 -18.85 -23.56
N ARG A 51 -10.93 -19.11 -24.17
CA ARG A 51 -12.16 -18.32 -23.92
C ARG A 51 -12.60 -18.42 -22.46
N LEU A 52 -12.54 -19.61 -21.87
CA LEU A 52 -12.94 -19.84 -20.48
C LEU A 52 -11.99 -19.13 -19.51
N ARG A 53 -10.68 -19.11 -19.82
CA ARG A 53 -9.67 -18.35 -19.05
C ARG A 53 -9.96 -16.85 -19.07
N VAL A 54 -10.14 -16.27 -20.26
CA VAL A 54 -10.44 -14.83 -20.41
C VAL A 54 -11.75 -14.44 -19.68
N GLN A 55 -12.80 -15.27 -19.77
CA GLN A 55 -14.05 -15.03 -19.03
C GLN A 55 -13.85 -15.08 -17.50
N HIS A 56 -13.07 -16.05 -17.01
CA HIS A 56 -12.75 -16.16 -15.59
C HIS A 56 -11.92 -14.97 -15.09
N GLU A 57 -10.91 -14.53 -15.84
CA GLU A 57 -10.09 -13.35 -15.53
C GLU A 57 -10.90 -12.05 -15.50
N GLY A 58 -11.86 -11.91 -16.43
CA GLY A 58 -12.86 -10.83 -16.40
C GLY A 58 -13.69 -10.84 -15.12
N TRP A 59 -14.33 -11.97 -14.78
CA TRP A 59 -15.12 -12.09 -13.56
C TRP A 59 -14.33 -11.86 -12.26
N VAL A 60 -13.07 -12.33 -12.19
CA VAL A 60 -12.19 -12.06 -11.05
C VAL A 60 -11.86 -10.57 -10.93
N SER A 61 -11.75 -9.87 -12.05
CA SER A 61 -11.53 -8.42 -12.10
C SER A 61 -12.76 -7.63 -11.66
N ASP A 62 -13.95 -7.98 -12.16
CA ASP A 62 -15.23 -7.37 -11.78
C ASP A 62 -15.53 -7.55 -10.29
N VAL A 63 -15.33 -8.76 -9.76
CA VAL A 63 -15.51 -9.07 -8.33
C VAL A 63 -14.55 -8.25 -7.46
N ARG A 64 -13.30 -8.04 -7.91
CA ARG A 64 -12.34 -7.19 -7.20
C ARG A 64 -12.79 -5.73 -7.23
N PHE A 65 -13.13 -5.22 -8.41
CA PHE A 65 -13.60 -3.84 -8.61
C PHE A 65 -14.81 -3.51 -7.73
N HIS A 66 -15.84 -4.35 -7.72
CA HIS A 66 -17.02 -4.13 -6.87
C HIS A 66 -16.71 -4.25 -5.38
N LYS A 67 -15.81 -5.16 -4.98
CA LYS A 67 -15.35 -5.26 -3.57
C LYS A 67 -14.63 -3.99 -3.13
N ASP A 68 -13.80 -3.41 -3.99
CA ASP A 68 -13.06 -2.19 -3.71
C ASP A 68 -14.01 -0.97 -3.67
N GLN A 69 -14.98 -0.87 -4.58
CA GLN A 69 -16.06 0.13 -4.52
C GLN A 69 -16.88 0.04 -3.23
N ILE A 70 -17.34 -1.16 -2.84
CA ILE A 70 -18.07 -1.37 -1.58
C ILE A 70 -17.23 -0.94 -0.37
N SER A 71 -15.93 -1.24 -0.39
CA SER A 71 -15.00 -0.84 0.68
C SER A 71 -14.83 0.67 0.76
N GLN A 72 -14.75 1.36 -0.40
CA GLN A 72 -14.70 2.82 -0.48
C GLN A 72 -15.99 3.47 0.03
N MET A 73 -17.16 3.02 -0.45
CA MET A 73 -18.47 3.51 0.00
C MET A 73 -18.66 3.32 1.50
N LYS A 74 -18.25 2.18 2.06
CA LYS A 74 -18.29 1.92 3.49
C LYS A 74 -17.38 2.88 4.27
N GLY A 75 -16.21 3.22 3.73
CA GLY A 75 -15.31 4.23 4.30
C GLY A 75 -15.95 5.62 4.35
N ILE A 76 -16.59 6.04 3.27
CA ILE A 76 -17.31 7.33 3.16
C ILE A 76 -18.46 7.38 4.18
N LEU A 77 -19.33 6.37 4.20
CA LEU A 77 -20.48 6.33 5.11
C LEU A 77 -20.06 6.36 6.59
N MET A 78 -18.98 5.65 6.94
CA MET A 78 -18.41 5.69 8.29
C MET A 78 -17.79 7.05 8.67
N SER A 79 -17.27 7.81 7.71
CA SER A 79 -16.72 9.16 7.98
C SER A 79 -17.83 10.20 8.12
N GLU A 80 -18.89 10.08 7.32
CA GLU A 80 -20.07 10.94 7.37
C GLU A 80 -20.88 10.73 8.67
N GLU A 81 -21.07 9.49 9.11
CA GLU A 81 -21.73 9.21 10.39
C GLU A 81 -20.92 9.76 11.58
N LYS A 82 -19.58 9.63 11.56
CA LYS A 82 -18.72 10.26 12.58
C LYS A 82 -18.83 11.79 12.58
N LYS A 83 -18.90 12.41 11.40
CA LYS A 83 -19.12 13.85 11.25
C LYS A 83 -20.47 14.28 11.83
N ARG A 84 -21.54 13.51 11.57
CA ARG A 84 -22.88 13.74 12.12
C ARG A 84 -22.89 13.66 13.66
N LEU A 85 -22.25 12.63 14.22
CA LEU A 85 -22.11 12.47 15.68
C LEU A 85 -21.29 13.60 16.33
N LEU A 86 -20.23 14.07 15.66
CA LEU A 86 -19.41 15.19 16.14
C LEU A 86 -20.19 16.50 16.20
N GLU A 87 -20.94 16.84 15.15
CA GLU A 87 -21.77 18.06 15.13
C GLU A 87 -22.93 17.97 16.14
N ALA A 88 -23.51 16.79 16.36
CA ALA A 88 -24.50 16.57 17.42
C ALA A 88 -23.90 16.83 18.82
N ALA A 89 -22.77 16.19 19.15
CA ALA A 89 -22.10 16.38 20.44
C ALA A 89 -21.67 17.83 20.69
N LYS A 90 -21.29 18.56 19.63
CA LYS A 90 -20.97 20.00 19.67
C LYS A 90 -22.21 20.86 19.93
N ALA A 91 -23.36 20.51 19.35
CA ALA A 91 -24.64 21.17 19.63
C ALA A 91 -25.09 20.93 21.08
N ASP A 92 -25.02 19.69 21.56
CA ASP A 92 -25.35 19.31 22.94
C ASP A 92 -24.47 20.05 23.96
N LEU A 93 -23.17 20.15 23.70
CA LEU A 93 -22.23 20.91 24.54
C LEU A 93 -22.58 22.40 24.59
N SER A 94 -22.90 23.00 23.44
CA SER A 94 -23.31 24.41 23.35
C SER A 94 -24.61 24.68 24.12
N LEU A 95 -25.60 23.79 23.98
CA LEU A 95 -26.85 23.85 24.73
C LEU A 95 -26.60 23.69 26.25
N GLY A 96 -25.71 22.78 26.64
CA GLY A 96 -25.29 22.59 28.03
C GLY A 96 -24.62 23.83 28.65
N PHE A 97 -23.79 24.54 27.89
CA PHE A 97 -23.25 25.84 28.32
C PHE A 97 -24.35 26.88 28.51
N LYS A 98 -25.27 27.01 27.54
CA LYS A 98 -26.38 27.98 27.63
C LYS A 98 -27.35 27.69 28.76
N HIS A 99 -27.61 26.42 29.07
CA HIS A 99 -28.43 26.04 30.22
C HIS A 99 -27.77 26.37 31.57
N ARG A 100 -26.44 26.17 31.69
CA ARG A 100 -25.67 26.58 32.89
C ARG A 100 -25.63 28.10 33.05
N GLU A 101 -25.40 28.83 31.96
CA GLU A 101 -25.42 30.31 31.93
C GLU A 101 -26.78 30.86 32.39
N ALA A 102 -27.88 30.34 31.84
CA ALA A 102 -29.23 30.70 32.24
C ALA A 102 -29.53 30.37 33.72
N SER A 103 -29.05 29.21 34.21
CA SER A 103 -29.23 28.80 35.61
C SER A 103 -28.47 29.72 36.58
N LEU A 104 -27.26 30.13 36.21
CA LEU A 104 -26.44 31.05 37.01
C LEU A 104 -27.03 32.47 37.01
N LEU A 105 -27.49 32.98 35.87
CA LEU A 105 -28.18 34.26 35.79
C LEU A 105 -29.49 34.26 36.60
N LYS A 106 -30.24 33.16 36.56
CA LYS A 106 -31.43 32.98 37.39
C LYS A 106 -31.09 33.04 38.88
N TRP A 107 -30.07 32.31 39.34
CA TRP A 107 -29.66 32.29 40.74
C TRP A 107 -29.18 33.67 41.24
N ILE A 108 -28.44 34.41 40.40
CA ILE A 108 -28.05 35.79 40.70
C ILE A 108 -29.29 36.69 40.85
N LEU A 109 -30.28 36.54 39.97
CA LEU A 109 -31.50 37.33 40.02
C LEU A 109 -32.30 37.04 41.30
N GLU A 110 -32.54 35.77 41.63
CA GLU A 110 -33.20 35.35 42.88
C GLU A 110 -32.47 35.93 44.11
N LEU A 111 -31.13 35.82 44.17
CA LEU A 111 -30.33 36.41 45.24
C LEU A 111 -30.51 37.94 45.36
N THR A 112 -30.50 38.67 44.24
CA THR A 112 -30.69 40.13 44.26
C THR A 112 -32.12 40.56 44.60
N GLU A 113 -33.13 39.70 44.37
CA GLU A 113 -34.50 39.96 44.81
C GLU A 113 -34.65 39.79 46.32
N ASP A 114 -34.01 38.78 46.91
CA ASP A 114 -33.93 38.58 48.36
C ASP A 114 -33.19 39.75 49.05
N GLU A 115 -31.99 40.12 48.56
CA GLU A 115 -31.24 41.29 49.07
C GLU A 115 -32.07 42.58 48.99
N LEU A 116 -32.80 42.79 47.89
CA LEU A 116 -33.66 43.96 47.71
C LEU A 116 -34.87 43.96 48.67
N ALA A 117 -35.39 42.79 49.04
CA ALA A 117 -36.45 42.66 50.04
C ALA A 117 -35.94 43.05 51.44
N ASP A 118 -34.76 42.56 51.83
CA ASP A 118 -34.10 42.91 53.09
C ASP A 118 -33.80 44.41 53.18
N PHE A 119 -33.26 45.02 52.11
CA PHE A 119 -33.01 46.47 52.07
C PHE A 119 -34.30 47.29 52.21
N LYS A 120 -35.42 46.86 51.61
CA LYS A 120 -36.73 47.52 51.78
C LYS A 120 -37.23 47.43 53.22
N ALA A 121 -37.18 46.23 53.82
CA ALA A 121 -37.59 46.02 55.21
C ALA A 121 -36.77 46.89 56.18
N TRP A 122 -35.46 47.00 55.95
CA TRP A 122 -34.58 47.88 56.73
C TRP A 122 -34.92 49.37 56.57
N PHE A 123 -35.25 49.82 55.34
CA PHE A 123 -35.65 51.20 55.07
C PHE A 123 -37.00 51.56 55.70
N GLU A 124 -37.97 50.64 55.70
CA GLU A 124 -39.25 50.80 56.40
C GLU A 124 -39.05 50.89 57.92
N PHE A 125 -38.19 50.04 58.50
CA PHE A 125 -37.83 50.10 59.92
C PHE A 125 -37.21 51.45 60.31
N LEU A 126 -36.23 51.93 59.53
CA LEU A 126 -35.60 53.25 59.76
C LEU A 126 -36.61 54.40 59.63
N SER A 127 -37.50 54.35 58.64
CA SER A 127 -38.54 55.36 58.42
C SER A 127 -39.58 55.38 59.55
N ARG A 128 -39.89 54.22 60.14
CA ARG A 128 -40.79 54.10 61.29
C ARG A 128 -40.15 54.56 62.60
N ASN A 129 -38.84 54.42 62.74
CA ASN A 129 -38.10 54.90 63.90
C ASN A 129 -37.83 56.42 63.86
N SER A 130 -37.79 57.04 62.68
CA SER A 130 -37.59 58.49 62.56
C SER A 130 -38.85 59.34 62.82
N SER A 131 -40.05 58.73 62.86
CA SER A 131 -41.29 59.43 63.21
C SER A 131 -41.59 59.47 64.72
N ASN A 132 -40.95 58.61 65.52
CA ASN A 132 -41.13 58.55 66.97
C ASN A 132 -39.99 59.24 67.70
N GLY A 133 -40.08 60.57 67.83
CA GLY A 133 -39.13 61.38 68.57
C GLY A 133 -39.27 61.24 70.09
N GLU A 134 -38.65 60.22 70.69
CA GLU A 134 -38.50 60.11 72.16
C GLU A 134 -37.02 59.92 72.56
N ASN A 135 -36.33 61.05 72.75
CA ASN A 135 -35.05 61.10 73.43
C ASN A 135 -35.25 60.97 74.95
N GLN A 136 -35.08 59.77 75.51
CA GLN A 136 -34.80 59.55 76.93
C GLN A 136 -34.19 58.17 77.19
N GLY A 137 -33.09 58.11 77.95
CA GLY A 137 -32.41 56.85 78.33
C GLY A 137 -30.97 56.63 77.82
N ALA A 138 -30.17 57.70 77.68
CA ALA A 138 -28.84 57.62 77.06
C ALA A 138 -27.79 56.81 77.86
N ALA A 139 -27.70 56.99 79.18
CA ALA A 139 -26.53 56.58 79.97
C ALA A 139 -26.39 55.06 80.24
N LEU A 140 -27.49 54.30 80.29
CA LEU A 140 -27.47 52.85 80.52
C LEU A 140 -27.37 52.05 79.21
N LYS A 141 -27.93 52.58 78.11
CA LYS A 141 -27.79 51.99 76.77
C LYS A 141 -26.38 52.15 76.21
N GLU A 142 -25.66 53.23 76.53
CA GLU A 142 -24.31 53.47 76.03
C GLU A 142 -23.32 52.36 76.45
N THR A 143 -23.40 51.88 77.69
CA THR A 143 -22.56 50.77 78.17
C THR A 143 -22.89 49.43 77.52
N ASP A 144 -24.17 49.20 77.21
CA ASP A 144 -24.66 47.95 76.61
C ASP A 144 -24.32 47.88 75.12
N MET A 145 -24.65 48.94 74.36
CA MET A 145 -24.26 49.09 72.95
C MET A 145 -22.73 49.05 72.76
N LYS A 146 -21.93 49.47 73.75
CA LYS A 146 -20.45 49.39 73.71
C LYS A 146 -19.91 47.98 73.98
N ASN A 147 -20.72 47.10 74.56
CA ASN A 147 -20.40 45.68 74.69
C ASN A 147 -20.85 44.92 73.44
N GLU A 148 -22.03 45.23 72.89
CA GLU A 148 -22.49 44.73 71.58
C GLU A 148 -21.51 45.11 70.46
N LEU A 149 -21.05 46.37 70.39
CA LEU A 149 -20.01 46.80 69.43
C LEU A 149 -18.69 46.06 69.58
N ARG A 150 -18.36 45.57 70.79
CA ARG A 150 -17.18 44.71 70.99
C ARG A 150 -17.44 43.29 70.53
N SER A 151 -18.58 42.68 70.87
CA SER A 151 -18.96 41.34 70.37
C SER A 151 -19.01 41.31 68.84
N LEU A 152 -19.67 42.29 68.22
CA LEU A 152 -19.78 42.40 66.77
C LEU A 152 -18.41 42.58 66.09
N LYS A 153 -17.49 43.32 66.74
CA LYS A 153 -16.12 43.45 66.23
C LYS A 153 -15.34 42.14 66.36
N ASP A 154 -15.42 41.46 67.50
CA ASP A 154 -14.74 40.19 67.72
C ASP A 154 -15.26 39.09 66.77
N GLU A 155 -16.57 39.10 66.48
CA GLU A 155 -17.22 38.26 65.46
C GLU A 155 -16.76 38.62 64.04
N TYR A 156 -16.66 39.91 63.71
CA TYR A 156 -16.12 40.36 62.41
C TYR A 156 -14.65 39.96 62.22
N ASP A 157 -13.79 40.18 63.22
CA ASP A 157 -12.38 39.84 63.17
C ASP A 157 -12.20 38.30 63.07
N LYS A 158 -13.03 37.51 63.77
CA LYS A 158 -13.09 36.05 63.63
C LYS A 158 -13.53 35.62 62.22
N LEU A 159 -14.59 36.22 61.67
CA LEU A 159 -15.10 35.92 60.33
C LEU A 159 -14.08 36.29 59.25
N ALA A 160 -13.38 37.41 59.42
CA ALA A 160 -12.30 37.84 58.53
C ALA A 160 -11.13 36.84 58.53
N LEU A 161 -10.74 36.34 59.70
CA LEU A 161 -9.73 35.27 59.82
C LEU A 161 -10.18 33.97 59.13
N GLU A 162 -11.41 33.52 59.38
CA GLU A 162 -11.99 32.32 58.74
C GLU A 162 -11.99 32.46 57.21
N LYS A 163 -12.52 33.56 56.69
CA LYS A 163 -12.55 33.85 55.24
C LYS A 163 -11.14 33.99 54.64
N SER A 164 -10.18 34.55 55.36
CA SER A 164 -8.78 34.60 54.90
C SER A 164 -8.16 33.21 54.76
N SER A 165 -8.53 32.27 55.65
CA SER A 165 -8.07 30.88 55.60
C SER A 165 -8.72 30.10 54.45
N GLU A 166 -10.02 30.33 54.20
CA GLU A 166 -10.76 29.76 53.07
C GLU A 166 -10.18 30.23 51.72
N VAL A 167 -9.96 31.54 51.56
CA VAL A 167 -9.30 32.11 50.37
C VAL A 167 -7.90 31.54 50.17
N SER A 168 -7.14 31.31 51.25
CA SER A 168 -5.81 30.71 51.19
C SER A 168 -5.86 29.24 50.74
N ALA A 169 -6.84 28.46 51.22
CA ALA A 169 -7.06 27.08 50.81
C ALA A 169 -7.47 26.98 49.33
N LEU A 170 -8.43 27.81 48.89
CA LEU A 170 -8.86 27.88 47.49
C LEU A 170 -7.72 28.32 46.55
N LEU A 171 -6.83 29.20 46.99
CA LEU A 171 -5.62 29.56 46.23
C LEU A 171 -4.63 28.39 46.10
N ALA A 172 -4.50 27.55 47.12
CA ALA A 172 -3.68 26.35 47.06
C ALA A 172 -4.29 25.29 46.13
N GLU A 173 -5.61 25.07 46.21
CA GLU A 173 -6.33 24.16 45.31
C GLU A 173 -6.26 24.63 43.85
N LYS A 174 -6.48 25.92 43.59
CA LYS A 174 -6.32 26.51 42.24
C LYS A 174 -4.93 26.25 41.67
N LYS A 175 -3.86 26.40 42.47
CA LYS A 175 -2.48 26.09 42.05
C LYS A 175 -2.30 24.61 41.75
N PHE A 176 -2.87 23.72 42.58
CA PHE A 176 -2.81 22.28 42.37
C PHE A 176 -3.54 21.86 41.07
N VAL A 177 -4.78 22.29 40.87
CA VAL A 177 -5.58 21.98 39.67
C VAL A 177 -4.90 22.54 38.42
N TRP A 178 -4.35 23.75 38.47
CA TRP A 178 -3.60 24.34 37.36
C TRP A 178 -2.32 23.54 37.02
N ASN A 179 -1.59 23.07 38.03
CA ASN A 179 -0.43 22.20 37.82
C ASN A 179 -0.82 20.86 37.17
N GLN A 180 -1.91 20.23 37.63
CA GLN A 180 -2.44 19.01 37.03
C GLN A 180 -2.88 19.23 35.57
N TYR A 181 -3.53 20.35 35.27
CA TYR A 181 -3.90 20.74 33.91
C TYR A 181 -2.67 20.89 33.02
N ASN A 182 -1.65 21.64 33.43
CA ASN A 182 -0.41 21.83 32.67
C ASN A 182 0.30 20.50 32.35
N ILE A 183 0.35 19.56 33.31
CA ILE A 183 0.93 18.23 33.09
C ILE A 183 0.13 17.46 32.03
N MET A 184 -1.20 17.48 32.14
CA MET A 184 -2.09 16.81 31.19
C MET A 184 -1.99 17.40 29.77
N GLU A 185 -2.00 18.74 29.65
CA GLU A 185 -1.86 19.46 28.39
C GLU A 185 -0.50 19.20 27.72
N THR A 186 0.59 19.22 28.50
CA THR A 186 1.94 18.86 28.03
C THR A 186 1.99 17.42 27.50
N ASN A 187 1.37 16.48 28.21
CA ASN A 187 1.30 15.08 27.79
C ASN A 187 0.53 14.90 26.47
N TYR A 188 -0.65 15.52 26.33
CA TYR A 188 -1.41 15.45 25.07
C TYR A 188 -0.67 16.13 23.90
N THR A 189 -0.04 17.29 24.14
CA THR A 189 0.79 17.98 23.13
C THR A 189 1.97 17.11 22.67
N ASN A 190 2.60 16.38 23.59
CA ASN A 190 3.68 15.46 23.25
C ASN A 190 3.18 14.25 22.44
N ILE A 191 2.05 13.64 22.84
CA ILE A 191 1.44 12.53 22.09
C ILE A 191 1.05 12.97 20.67
N LEU A 192 0.45 14.16 20.53
CA LEU A 192 0.08 14.73 19.24
C LEU A 192 1.32 14.89 18.34
N ARG A 193 2.38 15.53 18.84
CA ARG A 193 3.64 15.71 18.11
C ARG A 193 4.29 14.39 17.68
N THR A 194 4.25 13.36 18.52
CA THR A 194 4.72 12.02 18.15
C THR A 194 3.89 11.42 17.01
N LYS A 195 2.55 11.59 17.03
CA LYS A 195 1.67 11.09 15.97
C LYS A 195 1.82 11.85 14.67
N GLU A 196 2.05 13.15 14.72
CA GLU A 196 2.40 13.97 13.55
C GLU A 196 3.70 13.46 12.88
N ALA A 197 4.76 13.24 13.66
CA ALA A 197 6.03 12.71 13.15
C ALA A 197 5.93 11.25 12.61
N GLU A 198 5.08 10.40 13.21
CA GLU A 198 4.77 9.07 12.67
C GLU A 198 4.08 9.16 11.30
N VAL A 199 3.14 10.10 11.12
CA VAL A 199 2.42 10.32 9.86
C VAL A 199 3.35 10.90 8.78
N GLU A 200 4.20 11.86 9.13
CA GLU A 200 5.18 12.46 8.21
C GLU A 200 6.14 11.40 7.65
N ASN A 201 6.74 10.59 8.51
CA ASN A 201 7.61 9.46 8.16
C ASN A 201 6.87 8.39 7.31
N ALA A 202 5.59 8.14 7.57
CA ALA A 202 4.78 7.26 6.73
C ALA A 202 4.54 7.85 5.34
N ASN A 203 4.31 9.17 5.25
CA ASN A 203 4.10 9.88 3.99
C ASN A 203 5.39 9.93 3.14
N GLU A 204 6.56 10.14 3.75
CA GLU A 204 7.86 10.03 3.07
C GLU A 204 8.06 8.65 2.44
N LYS A 205 7.74 7.57 3.17
CA LYS A 205 7.81 6.19 2.65
C LYS A 205 6.84 5.95 1.49
N ILE A 206 5.63 6.52 1.54
CA ILE A 206 4.67 6.47 0.43
C ILE A 206 5.26 7.18 -0.79
N ASN A 207 5.81 8.38 -0.65
CA ASN A 207 6.42 9.12 -1.75
C ASN A 207 7.57 8.34 -2.41
N VAL A 208 8.46 7.73 -1.62
CA VAL A 208 9.55 6.87 -2.14
C VAL A 208 9.00 5.66 -2.92
N LEU A 209 7.92 5.04 -2.45
CA LEU A 209 7.28 3.92 -3.16
C LEU A 209 6.57 4.38 -4.45
N VAL A 210 5.94 5.55 -4.44
CA VAL A 210 5.30 6.15 -5.63
C VAL A 210 6.35 6.44 -6.70
N SER A 211 7.41 7.18 -6.39
CA SER A 211 8.47 7.49 -7.36
C SER A 211 9.16 6.23 -7.91
N ARG A 212 9.35 5.19 -7.09
CA ARG A 212 9.86 3.89 -7.56
C ARG A 212 8.87 3.19 -8.52
N THR A 213 7.57 3.33 -8.27
CA THR A 213 6.52 2.72 -9.11
C THR A 213 6.44 3.44 -10.46
N GLU A 214 6.49 4.77 -10.47
CA GLU A 214 6.56 5.59 -11.69
C GLU A 214 7.81 5.28 -12.52
N GLN A 215 8.96 5.10 -11.86
CA GLN A 215 10.20 4.68 -12.52
C GLN A 215 10.06 3.30 -13.18
N LEU A 216 9.51 2.30 -12.47
CA LEU A 216 9.29 0.96 -13.03
C LEU A 216 8.27 0.98 -14.19
N GLN A 217 7.23 1.80 -14.09
CA GLN A 217 6.23 1.95 -15.16
C GLN A 217 6.84 2.57 -16.43
N SER A 218 7.67 3.62 -16.29
CA SER A 218 8.38 4.22 -17.44
C SER A 218 9.40 3.28 -18.07
N GLU A 219 10.15 2.51 -17.27
CA GLU A 219 11.05 1.46 -17.77
C GLU A 219 10.29 0.34 -18.51
N ASN A 220 9.09 -0.04 -18.04
CA ASN A 220 8.26 -1.03 -18.72
C ASN A 220 7.77 -0.51 -20.08
N ASN A 221 7.24 0.72 -20.13
CA ASN A 221 6.80 1.36 -21.37
C ASN A 221 7.94 1.46 -22.41
N GLU A 222 9.18 1.71 -21.96
CA GLU A 222 10.36 1.72 -22.83
C GLU A 222 10.68 0.32 -23.39
N LYS A 223 10.55 -0.72 -22.56
CA LYS A 223 10.73 -2.13 -22.98
C LYS A 223 9.65 -2.56 -23.96
N ASP A 224 8.39 -2.24 -23.68
CA ASP A 224 7.26 -2.56 -24.56
C ASP A 224 7.44 -1.90 -25.94
N SER A 225 7.88 -0.63 -25.96
CA SER A 225 8.23 0.08 -27.21
C SER A 225 9.36 -0.60 -27.99
N LYS A 226 10.39 -1.12 -27.30
CA LYS A 226 11.48 -1.88 -27.91
C LYS A 226 11.02 -3.25 -28.41
N ILE A 227 10.13 -3.93 -27.69
CA ILE A 227 9.53 -5.21 -28.09
C ILE A 227 8.75 -5.03 -29.39
N SER A 228 7.82 -4.07 -29.46
CA SER A 228 7.08 -3.77 -30.69
C SER A 228 8.00 -3.44 -31.88
N GLY A 229 9.09 -2.70 -31.63
CA GLY A 229 10.09 -2.39 -32.65
C GLY A 229 10.94 -3.59 -33.11
N LEU A 230 11.11 -4.62 -32.27
CA LEU A 230 11.74 -5.89 -32.64
C LEU A 230 10.76 -6.81 -33.37
N GLU A 231 9.50 -6.89 -32.93
CA GLU A 231 8.44 -7.66 -33.58
C GLU A 231 8.22 -7.21 -35.03
N SER A 232 8.18 -5.89 -35.29
CA SER A 232 8.12 -5.35 -36.65
C SER A 232 9.29 -5.84 -37.51
N LYS A 233 10.52 -5.76 -37.01
CA LYS A 233 11.73 -6.20 -37.75
C LYS A 233 11.73 -7.71 -38.01
N VAL A 234 11.19 -8.51 -37.10
CA VAL A 234 11.03 -9.95 -37.31
C VAL A 234 10.00 -10.21 -38.42
N ALA A 235 8.88 -9.50 -38.43
CA ALA A 235 7.88 -9.60 -39.50
C ALA A 235 8.45 -9.20 -40.87
N ASP A 236 9.23 -8.11 -40.93
CA ASP A 236 9.91 -7.66 -42.15
C ASP A 236 10.90 -8.73 -42.68
N MET A 237 11.78 -9.25 -41.81
CA MET A 237 12.73 -10.30 -42.18
C MET A 237 12.03 -11.61 -42.59
N GLU A 238 10.89 -11.95 -41.98
CA GLU A 238 10.09 -13.10 -42.42
C GLU A 238 9.47 -12.91 -43.81
N ALA A 239 9.03 -11.68 -44.13
CA ALA A 239 8.52 -11.36 -45.46
C ALA A 239 9.64 -11.41 -46.52
N GLU A 240 10.81 -10.84 -46.24
CA GLU A 240 11.98 -10.97 -47.11
C GLU A 240 12.41 -12.43 -47.31
N ARG A 241 12.42 -13.24 -46.23
CA ARG A 241 12.73 -14.67 -46.30
C ARG A 241 11.73 -15.42 -47.20
N LYS A 242 10.44 -15.14 -47.10
CA LYS A 242 9.40 -15.75 -47.96
C LYS A 242 9.66 -15.40 -49.43
N LYS A 243 9.84 -14.11 -49.74
CA LYS A 243 10.17 -13.62 -51.09
C LYS A 243 11.43 -14.30 -51.67
N LEU A 244 12.52 -14.38 -50.91
CA LEU A 244 13.75 -15.06 -51.35
C LEU A 244 13.53 -16.56 -51.59
N SER A 245 12.68 -17.23 -50.79
CA SER A 245 12.36 -18.64 -50.99
C SER A 245 11.52 -18.91 -52.25
N GLU A 246 10.65 -17.97 -52.62
CA GLU A 246 9.89 -17.99 -53.88
C GLU A 246 10.82 -17.77 -55.08
N GLU A 247 11.75 -16.81 -55.00
CA GLU A 247 12.75 -16.53 -56.02
C GLU A 247 13.69 -17.72 -56.26
N ILE A 248 14.21 -18.34 -55.19
CA ILE A 248 15.03 -19.57 -55.27
C ILE A 248 14.23 -20.72 -55.93
N SER A 249 12.93 -20.83 -55.63
CA SER A 249 12.07 -21.85 -56.24
C SER A 249 11.86 -21.60 -57.73
N GLY A 250 11.65 -20.35 -58.15
CA GLY A 250 11.56 -19.94 -59.55
C GLY A 250 12.84 -20.24 -60.33
N LEU A 251 13.99 -19.79 -59.82
CA LEU A 251 15.31 -20.05 -60.42
C LEU A 251 15.62 -21.55 -60.53
N SER A 252 15.16 -22.36 -59.57
CA SER A 252 15.33 -23.82 -59.61
C SER A 252 14.53 -24.47 -60.75
N VAL A 253 13.31 -23.98 -61.03
CA VAL A 253 12.49 -24.43 -62.17
C VAL A 253 13.10 -24.01 -63.51
N GLU A 254 13.65 -22.79 -63.58
CA GLU A 254 14.34 -22.29 -64.78
C GLU A 254 15.62 -23.10 -65.09
N LEU A 255 16.45 -23.39 -64.07
CA LEU A 255 17.63 -24.25 -64.18
C LEU A 255 17.30 -25.66 -64.69
N GLU A 256 16.22 -26.26 -64.18
CA GLU A 256 15.80 -27.60 -64.60
C GLU A 256 15.25 -27.58 -66.04
N SER A 257 14.62 -26.48 -66.47
CA SER A 257 14.19 -26.27 -67.85
C SER A 257 15.37 -26.14 -68.81
N LEU A 258 16.41 -25.38 -68.43
CA LEU A 258 17.69 -25.28 -69.16
C LEU A 258 18.42 -26.62 -69.24
N ARG A 259 18.43 -27.41 -68.16
CA ARG A 259 19.00 -28.77 -68.15
C ARG A 259 18.27 -29.68 -69.16
N ARG A 260 16.95 -29.61 -69.25
CA ARG A 260 16.14 -30.39 -70.21
C ARG A 260 16.41 -29.97 -71.66
N LEU A 261 16.51 -28.67 -71.94
CA LEU A 261 16.92 -28.16 -73.26
C LEU A 261 18.29 -28.69 -73.68
N LYS A 262 19.28 -28.65 -72.78
CA LYS A 262 20.62 -29.21 -73.01
C LYS A 262 20.59 -30.72 -73.29
N ASN A 263 19.80 -31.48 -72.53
CA ASN A 263 19.71 -32.94 -72.68
C ASN A 263 19.00 -33.36 -73.98
N ASN A 264 18.23 -32.48 -74.62
CA ASN A 264 17.63 -32.70 -75.94
C ASN A 264 18.60 -32.38 -77.10
N GLN A 265 19.72 -31.69 -76.84
CA GLN A 265 20.84 -31.55 -77.78
C GLN A 265 21.93 -32.60 -77.49
N VAL A 266 21.63 -33.87 -77.81
CA VAL A 266 22.64 -34.95 -77.81
C VAL A 266 22.66 -35.63 -79.18
N THR A 267 23.49 -35.08 -80.07
CA THR A 267 24.04 -35.82 -81.22
C THR A 267 25.20 -36.71 -80.71
N PRO A 268 25.36 -37.96 -81.16
CA PRO A 268 26.39 -38.87 -80.64
C PRO A 268 27.71 -38.85 -81.45
N VAL A 269 28.74 -39.53 -80.91
CA VAL A 269 30.05 -39.90 -81.54
C VAL A 269 30.98 -38.68 -81.82
N LEU A 270 32.32 -38.66 -81.65
CA LEU A 270 33.38 -39.66 -81.89
C LEU A 270 34.61 -39.56 -80.95
N ASN A 271 35.29 -40.71 -80.77
CA ASN A 271 36.63 -40.85 -80.16
C ASN A 271 37.75 -40.35 -81.10
N ARG A 272 38.95 -39.98 -80.57
CA ARG A 272 40.27 -40.63 -80.85
C ARG A 272 41.51 -40.01 -80.14
N CYS A 273 42.14 -40.81 -79.26
CA CYS A 273 43.57 -41.01 -78.92
C CYS A 273 44.70 -39.93 -79.01
N MET A 274 45.50 -39.86 -77.91
CA MET A 274 46.98 -40.05 -77.80
C MET A 274 47.97 -39.00 -78.38
N GLU A 275 49.19 -38.76 -77.87
CA GLU A 275 49.97 -39.23 -76.70
C GLU A 275 51.26 -38.37 -76.47
N GLY A 276 51.89 -38.45 -75.28
CA GLY A 276 53.25 -37.93 -74.98
C GLY A 276 53.31 -36.57 -74.27
N THR A 277 54.28 -36.23 -73.40
CA THR A 277 55.43 -36.98 -72.81
C THR A 277 55.81 -36.39 -71.43
N LYS A 278 56.50 -37.17 -70.58
CA LYS A 278 57.07 -36.83 -69.25
C LYS A 278 57.99 -35.59 -69.33
N LYS A 279 58.35 -34.81 -68.28
CA LYS A 279 58.83 -35.20 -66.92
C LYS A 279 59.03 -33.95 -66.01
N SER A 280 58.83 -34.11 -64.69
CA SER A 280 59.40 -33.38 -63.52
C SER A 280 60.29 -32.12 -63.70
N THR A 281 59.98 -31.00 -63.01
CA THR A 281 60.74 -30.49 -61.82
C THR A 281 60.12 -29.24 -61.13
N SER A 282 60.27 -29.20 -59.80
CA SER A 282 60.41 -28.05 -58.86
C SER A 282 60.38 -26.59 -59.38
N GLY A 283 59.64 -25.72 -58.66
CA GLY A 283 59.85 -24.25 -58.61
C GLY A 283 58.53 -23.49 -58.41
N ILE A 284 58.21 -22.85 -57.27
CA ILE A 284 58.79 -21.59 -56.71
C ILE A 284 58.30 -20.31 -57.43
N VAL A 285 57.22 -19.73 -56.88
CA VAL A 285 57.08 -18.30 -56.47
C VAL A 285 56.62 -17.20 -57.47
N LYS A 286 55.72 -16.33 -56.96
CA LYS A 286 55.25 -14.98 -57.45
C LYS A 286 54.29 -15.00 -58.66
N SER A 287 53.38 -14.03 -58.84
CA SER A 287 53.29 -12.66 -58.28
C SER A 287 51.85 -12.13 -58.05
N SER A 288 51.73 -11.03 -57.27
CA SER A 288 50.75 -9.91 -57.37
C SER A 288 49.24 -10.22 -57.52
N MET A 289 48.29 -9.65 -56.77
CA MET A 289 48.28 -8.55 -55.78
C MET A 289 46.95 -8.66 -54.98
N SER A 290 46.66 -7.96 -53.87
CA SER A 290 47.33 -6.85 -53.19
C SER A 290 47.19 -6.98 -51.65
N ARG A 291 47.16 -5.86 -50.91
CA ARG A 291 46.98 -5.70 -49.44
C ARG A 291 46.10 -4.44 -49.20
N ARG A 292 45.50 -4.15 -48.04
CA ARG A 292 46.06 -4.17 -46.67
C ARG A 292 44.98 -4.23 -45.57
N ASN A 293 45.33 -4.86 -44.45
CA ASN A 293 44.80 -4.53 -43.12
C ASN A 293 45.68 -3.44 -42.49
N MET A 294 45.12 -2.66 -41.55
CA MET A 294 45.89 -1.93 -40.53
C MET A 294 45.17 -2.02 -39.18
N THR A 295 45.97 -2.16 -38.11
CA THR A 295 45.54 -2.20 -36.70
C THR A 295 46.55 -1.48 -35.84
N LYS A 296 46.11 -0.98 -34.66
CA LYS A 296 46.86 -0.18 -33.66
C LYS A 296 47.00 1.30 -34.07
N LYS A 297 47.09 2.26 -33.13
CA LYS A 297 47.62 2.15 -31.77
C LYS A 297 47.01 3.18 -30.80
N GLU A 298 47.10 2.87 -29.51
CA GLU A 298 46.78 3.67 -28.33
C GLU A 298 47.86 4.72 -28.01
N SER A 299 47.47 5.89 -27.47
CA SER A 299 48.36 6.82 -26.74
C SER A 299 47.61 7.96 -26.02
N THR A 300 47.77 8.08 -24.70
CA THR A 300 47.74 9.35 -23.91
C THR A 300 49.13 10.04 -24.00
N PRO A 301 49.36 11.34 -23.65
CA PRO A 301 49.13 11.90 -22.30
C PRO A 301 48.83 13.43 -22.14
N ASN A 302 48.67 13.84 -20.87
CA ASN A 302 48.84 15.18 -20.25
C ASN A 302 47.69 16.21 -20.19
N ALA A 303 47.72 16.98 -19.08
CA ALA A 303 46.69 17.89 -18.53
C ALA A 303 47.05 19.40 -18.76
N PRO A 304 46.31 20.42 -18.25
CA PRO A 304 46.03 20.67 -16.81
C PRO A 304 44.61 21.17 -16.43
N ALA A 305 44.43 21.37 -15.11
CA ALA A 305 43.24 21.80 -14.35
C ALA A 305 42.88 23.32 -14.55
N PRO A 306 41.87 23.97 -13.89
CA PRO A 306 41.35 23.72 -12.52
C PRO A 306 39.82 23.85 -12.27
N GLY A 307 39.33 23.38 -11.10
CA GLY A 307 37.95 23.68 -10.64
C GLY A 307 37.35 22.90 -9.45
N LYS A 308 37.90 23.06 -8.24
CA LYS A 308 37.21 23.06 -6.89
C LYS A 308 35.98 22.14 -6.67
N SER A 309 36.11 21.05 -5.90
CA SER A 309 35.80 20.94 -4.44
C SER A 309 34.34 20.51 -4.11
N SER A 310 34.02 19.65 -3.14
CA SER A 310 34.83 18.87 -2.17
C SER A 310 33.92 17.91 -1.37
N GLU A 311 34.42 16.71 -1.04
CA GLU A 311 34.18 15.93 0.21
C GLU A 311 32.72 15.57 0.66
N LYS A 312 32.43 14.44 1.33
CA LYS A 312 33.28 13.45 2.03
C LYS A 312 32.55 12.09 2.12
N ALA A 313 33.27 10.99 1.94
CA ALA A 313 33.00 9.70 2.60
C ALA A 313 33.92 9.61 3.84
N PRO A 314 33.70 8.75 4.87
CA PRO A 314 33.98 7.30 4.74
C PRO A 314 33.12 6.34 5.65
N VAL A 315 32.63 5.17 5.21
CA VAL A 315 33.25 3.80 5.16
C VAL A 315 32.96 2.86 6.37
N LYS A 316 32.73 1.56 6.06
CA LYS A 316 32.70 0.32 6.91
C LYS A 316 31.47 0.14 7.85
N SER A 317 30.97 -1.09 8.08
CA SER A 317 31.34 -2.44 7.58
C SER A 317 30.24 -3.49 7.81
N SER A 318 30.25 -4.59 7.03
CA SER A 318 29.78 -5.98 7.30
C SER A 318 28.80 -6.27 8.47
N GLU A 319 27.78 -7.14 8.35
CA GLU A 319 28.01 -8.59 8.24
C GLU A 319 26.72 -9.44 7.99
N LYS A 320 26.89 -10.56 7.25
CA LYS A 320 26.08 -11.81 7.11
C LYS A 320 24.55 -11.85 7.33
N ALA A 321 23.86 -12.47 6.35
CA ALA A 321 22.62 -13.21 6.56
C ALA A 321 22.84 -14.54 7.32
N PRO A 322 21.77 -15.20 7.80
CA PRO A 322 21.42 -16.44 7.09
C PRO A 322 19.91 -16.68 6.88
N VAL A 323 19.63 -17.48 5.85
CA VAL A 323 18.32 -18.03 5.48
C VAL A 323 17.87 -19.12 6.47
N LYS A 324 16.57 -19.18 6.77
CA LYS A 324 15.89 -20.45 7.10
C LYS A 324 14.49 -20.49 6.49
N SER A 325 14.23 -21.59 5.78
CA SER A 325 12.93 -22.00 5.25
C SER A 325 12.18 -22.91 6.24
N SER A 326 10.85 -22.99 6.11
CA SER A 326 10.12 -24.26 6.28
C SER A 326 8.68 -24.15 5.78
N ASP A 327 8.24 -25.15 5.03
CA ASP A 327 6.88 -25.32 4.53
C ASP A 327 5.88 -25.69 5.64
N LYS A 328 4.60 -25.36 5.42
CA LYS A 328 3.54 -26.35 5.12
C LYS A 328 2.16 -25.71 5.09
N GLY A 329 1.46 -25.89 3.98
CA GLY A 329 0.00 -25.81 3.95
C GLY A 329 -0.62 -27.18 4.19
N THR A 330 -1.81 -27.22 4.81
CA THR A 330 -2.76 -28.33 4.66
C THR A 330 -4.19 -27.80 4.64
N THR A 331 -4.93 -28.28 3.65
CA THR A 331 -6.36 -28.07 3.41
C THR A 331 -7.23 -28.95 4.31
N SER A 332 -8.39 -28.44 4.75
CA SER A 332 -9.61 -29.27 4.88
C SER A 332 -10.88 -28.43 5.11
N LEU A 333 -11.95 -28.73 4.37
CA LEU A 333 -13.30 -28.24 4.62
C LEU A 333 -14.07 -29.21 5.52
N LYS A 334 -14.92 -28.72 6.43
CA LYS A 334 -16.39 -28.97 6.37
C LYS A 334 -17.22 -28.34 7.51
N ARG A 335 -18.35 -27.76 7.06
CA ARG A 335 -19.70 -27.71 7.66
C ARG A 335 -20.01 -26.80 8.87
N LYS A 336 -21.01 -25.95 8.61
CA LYS A 336 -21.92 -25.23 9.50
C LYS A 336 -22.39 -26.04 10.72
N GLU A 337 -22.61 -25.32 11.82
CA GLU A 337 -23.90 -25.31 12.53
C GLU A 337 -24.22 -23.88 13.02
N GLY A 338 -25.44 -23.64 13.52
CA GLY A 338 -26.02 -22.31 13.75
C GLY A 338 -25.68 -21.62 15.09
N PRO A 339 -26.31 -20.47 15.39
CA PRO A 339 -25.79 -19.53 16.38
C PRO A 339 -26.49 -19.57 17.74
N ASP A 340 -25.70 -19.67 18.81
CA ASP A 340 -26.13 -19.30 20.17
C ASP A 340 -25.59 -17.92 20.53
N THR A 341 -26.49 -17.00 20.88
CA THR A 341 -26.16 -15.65 21.34
C THR A 341 -25.92 -15.62 22.85
N PRO A 342 -24.73 -15.21 23.35
CA PRO A 342 -24.57 -14.85 24.75
C PRO A 342 -25.08 -13.42 24.97
N THR A 343 -26.01 -13.33 25.92
CA THR A 343 -26.55 -12.14 26.57
C THR A 343 -25.59 -10.96 26.75
N THR A 344 -26.15 -9.75 26.62
CA THR A 344 -25.56 -8.46 26.96
C THR A 344 -24.99 -8.42 28.39
N GLU A 345 -23.68 -8.57 28.55
CA GLU A 345 -22.97 -8.12 29.75
C GLU A 345 -22.50 -6.65 29.59
N THR A 346 -22.69 -5.87 30.65
CA THR A 346 -22.20 -4.49 30.77
C THR A 346 -20.67 -4.44 30.65
N PRO A 347 -20.05 -3.46 29.97
CA PRO A 347 -18.61 -3.41 29.80
C PRO A 347 -17.87 -3.31 31.15
N LYS A 348 -17.20 -4.40 31.55
CA LYS A 348 -16.37 -4.46 32.76
C LYS A 348 -15.17 -3.53 32.61
N LEU A 349 -15.17 -2.44 33.39
CA LEU A 349 -14.14 -1.39 33.37
C LEU A 349 -12.73 -1.84 33.77
N PHE A 350 -12.58 -3.05 34.32
CA PHE A 350 -11.30 -3.65 34.66
C PHE A 350 -11.26 -5.10 34.20
N SER A 351 -10.15 -5.51 33.58
CA SER A 351 -9.89 -6.92 33.28
C SER A 351 -9.58 -7.69 34.57
N SER A 352 -9.93 -8.98 34.61
CA SER A 352 -9.67 -9.87 35.75
C SER A 352 -8.18 -10.00 36.13
N SER A 353 -7.28 -9.46 35.31
CA SER A 353 -5.83 -9.41 35.53
C SER A 353 -5.33 -8.13 36.23
N PHE A 354 -6.20 -7.14 36.50
CA PHE A 354 -5.79 -5.89 37.13
C PHE A 354 -5.38 -6.08 38.60
N LYS A 355 -4.09 -5.92 38.89
CA LYS A 355 -3.53 -5.99 40.25
C LYS A 355 -3.37 -4.58 40.81
N VAL A 356 -4.16 -4.26 41.84
CA VAL A 356 -4.07 -2.98 42.57
C VAL A 356 -2.68 -2.84 43.22
N PRO A 357 -1.95 -1.74 43.01
CA PRO A 357 -0.68 -1.49 43.67
C PRO A 357 -0.84 -1.41 45.20
N LYS A 358 -0.11 -2.24 45.94
CA LYS A 358 -0.12 -2.19 47.41
C LYS A 358 0.70 -0.99 47.90
N LEU A 359 0.05 -0.08 48.63
CA LEU A 359 0.74 0.97 49.37
C LEU A 359 1.60 0.34 50.48
N LYS A 360 2.83 0.85 50.66
CA LYS A 360 3.71 0.42 51.75
C LYS A 360 3.19 1.01 53.08
N PRO A 361 3.14 0.23 54.18
CA PRO A 361 2.89 0.82 55.50
C PRO A 361 4.04 1.77 55.88
N SER A 362 3.70 2.90 56.48
CA SER A 362 4.68 3.90 56.91
C SER A 362 5.57 3.36 58.04
N LEU A 363 6.88 3.55 57.91
CA LEU A 363 7.81 3.29 59.00
C LEU A 363 7.57 4.30 60.13
N LYS A 364 7.32 3.81 61.35
CA LYS A 364 7.39 4.62 62.56
C LYS A 364 8.86 4.85 62.92
N GLY A 365 9.19 6.11 63.22
CA GLY A 365 10.24 6.46 64.16
C GLY A 365 11.59 6.86 63.57
N SER A 366 11.89 8.16 63.65
CA SER A 366 12.96 8.65 64.54
C SER A 366 12.88 10.17 64.71
N HIS A 367 12.91 10.63 65.96
CA HIS A 367 13.27 12.01 66.35
C HIS A 367 14.52 12.51 65.60
N ASP A 368 14.56 13.76 65.14
CA ASP A 368 15.12 14.88 65.95
C ASP A 368 15.12 16.24 65.21
N ARG A 369 15.17 17.33 66.00
CA ARG A 369 15.64 18.70 65.66
C ARG A 369 15.01 19.44 64.45
N CYS A 370 14.17 20.42 64.76
CA CYS A 370 14.63 21.83 64.83
C CYS A 370 13.58 22.74 65.49
N MET A 371 13.95 23.35 66.62
CA MET A 371 13.23 24.43 67.31
C MET A 371 14.18 25.63 67.42
N ALA A 372 14.04 26.59 66.50
CA ALA A 372 14.64 27.93 66.46
C ALA A 372 14.12 28.61 65.16
N SER A 373 13.59 29.83 65.13
CA SER A 373 13.50 30.86 66.18
C SER A 373 12.18 31.63 66.06
N PHE A 374 11.67 32.11 67.19
CA PHE A 374 10.75 33.24 67.25
C PHE A 374 11.56 34.49 67.63
N CYS A 375 11.48 35.53 66.80
CA CYS A 375 11.67 36.95 67.09
C CYS A 375 11.03 37.73 65.93
#